data_AF-A0AAW3MDP8-F1
#
_entry.id   AF-A0AAW3MDP8-F1
#
_cell.length_a   1.000
_cell.length_b   1.000
_cell.length_c   1.000
_cell.angle_alpha   90.00
_cell.angle_beta   90.00
_cell.angle_gamma   90.00
#
_symmetry.space_group_name_H-M   'P 1'
#
loop_
_entity.id
_entity.type
_entity.pdbx_description
1 polymer ?
#
loop_
_entity_poly.entity_id
_entity_poly.type
_entity_poly.pdbx_seq_one_letter_code
_entity_poly.pdbx_strand_id
1 'polypeptide(L)'
;MKKEVRPLIYTLIVLVILITAYPTYLFVSKTMTEIKIERMLVESGYDQDISKKETIFESKTGRYVSEIKYTNEPDYTYNYEIVEDHVLTTVYDQHHVEVIGSVQHELK
;
A
#
# COMPACT_ATOMS: atom_id res chain seq x y z
N MET A 1 -2.38 18.97 -47.82
CA MET A 1 -2.65 18.51 -46.44
C MET A 1 -1.89 17.22 -46.11
N LYS A 2 -0.66 17.29 -45.58
CA LYS A 2 0.08 16.10 -45.07
C LYS A 2 1.01 16.40 -43.87
N LYS A 3 1.10 17.66 -43.43
CA LYS A 3 2.01 18.09 -42.35
C LYS A 3 1.34 18.12 -40.97
N GLU A 4 0.02 18.32 -40.89
CA GLU A 4 -0.72 18.43 -39.63
C GLU A 4 -1.08 17.09 -38.98
N VAL A 5 -1.06 15.99 -39.75
CA VAL A 5 -1.39 14.65 -39.24
C VAL A 5 -0.24 14.08 -38.40
N ARG A 6 1.01 14.43 -38.74
CA ARG A 6 2.20 13.97 -38.00
C ARG A 6 2.23 14.40 -36.54
N PRO A 7 2.08 15.70 -36.19
CA PRO A 7 2.03 16.12 -34.80
C PRO A 7 0.86 15.46 -34.06
N LEU A 8 -0.29 15.29 -34.72
CA LEU A 8 -1.48 14.67 -34.12
C LEU A 8 -1.26 13.19 -33.76
N ILE A 9 -0.57 12.42 -34.61
CA ILE A 9 -0.17 11.03 -34.31
C ILE A 9 0.79 10.98 -33.11
N TYR A 10 1.79 11.87 -33.06
CA TYR A 10 2.72 11.91 -31.93
C TYR A 10 2.01 12.30 -30.63
N THR A 11 1.09 13.27 -30.66
CA THR A 11 0.26 13.63 -29.50
C THR A 11 -0.58 12.45 -29.04
N LEU A 12 -1.17 11.68 -29.96
CA LEU A 12 -1.95 10.49 -29.61
C LEU A 12 -1.08 9.42 -28.94
N ILE A 13 0.13 9.18 -29.44
CA ILE A 13 1.08 8.22 -28.86
C ILE A 13 1.45 8.65 -27.44
N VAL A 14 1.78 9.93 -27.21
CA VAL A 14 2.09 10.46 -25.88
C VAL A 14 0.90 10.30 -24.94
N LEU A 15 -0.32 10.58 -25.42
CA LEU A 15 -1.54 10.43 -24.62
C LEU A 15 -1.76 8.97 -24.21
N VAL A 16 -1.57 8.02 -25.13
CA VAL A 16 -1.66 6.58 -24.83
C VAL A 16 -0.63 6.18 -23.77
N ILE A 17 0.61 6.64 -23.90
CA ILE A 17 1.67 6.34 -22.92
C ILE A 17 1.27 6.87 -21.54
N LEU A 18 0.79 8.12 -21.44
CA LEU A 18 0.34 8.71 -20.17
C LEU A 18 -0.82 7.94 -19.54
N ILE A 19 -1.81 7.52 -20.35
CA ILE A 19 -2.95 6.72 -19.89
C ILE A 19 -2.48 5.35 -19.36
N THR A 20 -1.52 4.71 -20.05
CA THR A 20 -0.99 3.41 -19.61
C THR A 20 -0.03 3.51 -18.43
N ALA A 21 0.67 4.64 -18.27
CA ALA A 21 1.64 4.82 -17.20
C ALA A 21 1.00 4.81 -15.81
N TYR A 22 -0.21 5.36 -15.68
CA TYR A 22 -0.91 5.43 -14.39
C TYR A 22 -1.29 4.06 -13.79
N PRO A 23 -1.98 3.14 -14.50
CA PRO A 23 -2.27 1.82 -13.97
C PRO A 23 -0.99 0.99 -13.74
N THR A 24 0.04 1.14 -14.58
CA THR A 24 1.33 0.50 -14.34
C THR A 24 1.99 1.03 -13.08
N TYR A 25 1.97 2.35 -12.86
CA TYR A 25 2.49 2.97 -11.64
C TYR A 25 1.77 2.44 -10.39
N LEU A 26 0.43 2.38 -10.41
CA LEU A 26 -0.36 1.85 -9.31
C LEU A 26 -0.01 0.38 -9.01
N PHE A 27 0.11 -0.44 -10.05
CA PHE A 27 0.48 -1.84 -9.89
C PHE A 27 1.87 -2.00 -9.26
N VAL A 28 2.88 -1.29 -9.78
CA VAL A 28 4.24 -1.34 -9.21
C VAL A 28 4.25 -0.81 -7.78
N SER A 29 3.54 0.27 -7.49
CA SER A 29 3.43 0.84 -6.15
C SER A 29 2.82 -0.17 -5.16
N LYS A 30 1.78 -0.89 -5.58
CA LYS A 30 1.15 -1.94 -4.78
C LYS A 30 2.13 -3.06 -4.46
N THR A 31 2.75 -3.64 -5.48
CA THR A 31 3.68 -4.77 -5.31
C THR A 31 4.89 -4.39 -4.46
N MET A 32 5.45 -3.19 -4.66
CA MET A 32 6.59 -2.73 -3.88
C MET A 32 6.22 -2.52 -2.41
N THR A 33 4.98 -2.10 -2.14
CA THR A 33 4.44 -1.96 -0.78
C THR A 33 4.29 -3.32 -0.11
N GLU A 34 3.68 -4.27 -0.80
CA GLU A 34 3.50 -5.64 -0.31
C GLU A 34 4.84 -6.30 0.04
N ILE A 35 5.83 -6.22 -0.86
CA ILE A 35 7.15 -6.83 -0.64
C ILE A 35 7.87 -6.22 0.56
N LYS A 36 7.86 -4.88 0.68
CA LYS A 36 8.56 -4.20 1.79
C LYS A 36 7.92 -4.50 3.15
N ILE A 37 6.59 -4.48 3.21
CA ILE A 37 5.86 -4.80 4.44
C ILE A 37 6.04 -6.27 4.80
N GLU A 38 5.91 -7.18 3.83
CA GLU A 38 6.15 -8.60 4.05
C GLU A 38 7.57 -8.87 4.56
N ARG A 39 8.57 -8.24 3.96
CA ARG A 39 9.95 -8.34 4.42
C ARG A 39 10.12 -7.83 5.85
N MET A 40 9.53 -6.68 6.19
CA MET A 40 9.57 -6.14 7.55
C MET A 40 8.92 -7.10 8.56
N LEU A 41 7.78 -7.69 8.20
CA LEU A 41 7.07 -8.65 9.05
C LEU A 41 7.90 -9.91 9.31
N VAL A 42 8.52 -10.46 8.27
CA VAL A 42 9.42 -11.62 8.38
C VAL A 42 10.66 -11.28 9.20
N GLU A 43 11.30 -10.14 8.96
CA GLU A 43 12.48 -9.69 9.71
C GLU A 43 12.16 -9.46 11.20
N SER A 44 10.93 -9.04 11.50
CA SER A 44 10.44 -8.81 12.86
C SER A 44 9.87 -10.06 13.53
N GLY A 45 9.65 -11.15 12.80
CA GLY A 45 8.99 -12.38 13.28
C GLY A 45 7.46 -12.29 13.38
N TYR A 46 6.85 -11.21 12.88
CA TYR A 46 5.40 -10.98 12.90
C TYR A 46 4.64 -11.70 11.78
N ASP A 47 5.30 -12.54 10.98
CA ASP A 47 4.64 -13.30 9.91
C ASP A 47 3.88 -14.54 10.41
N GLN A 48 4.14 -14.98 11.66
CA GLN A 48 3.64 -16.24 12.19
C GLN A 48 2.20 -16.19 12.72
N ASP A 49 1.70 -15.00 13.08
CA ASP A 49 0.40 -14.83 13.74
C ASP A 49 -0.65 -14.11 12.88
N ILE A 50 -0.45 -14.00 11.57
CA ILE A 50 -1.37 -13.25 10.70
C ILE A 50 -2.64 -14.06 10.43
N SER A 51 -3.78 -13.56 10.91
CA SER A 51 -5.11 -14.12 10.62
C SER A 51 -5.65 -13.65 9.28
N LYS A 52 -5.49 -12.36 8.98
CA LYS A 52 -5.91 -11.74 7.71
C LYS A 52 -4.90 -10.69 7.29
N LYS A 53 -4.58 -10.63 5.99
CA LYS A 53 -3.76 -9.59 5.36
C LYS A 53 -4.44 -9.14 4.08
N GLU A 54 -4.61 -7.83 3.91
CA GLU A 54 -5.23 -7.23 2.73
C GLU A 54 -4.55 -5.91 2.36
N THR A 55 -4.17 -5.76 1.09
CA THR A 55 -3.58 -4.51 0.59
C THR A 55 -4.66 -3.64 -0.04
N ILE A 56 -5.00 -2.54 0.61
CA ILE A 56 -6.02 -1.58 0.19
C ILE A 56 -5.38 -0.31 -0.37
N PHE A 57 -6.06 0.34 -1.30
CA PHE A 57 -5.64 1.65 -1.80
C PHE A 57 -6.35 2.75 -0.99
N GLU A 58 -5.60 3.53 -0.23
CA GLU A 58 -6.11 4.65 0.54
C GLU A 58 -6.19 5.89 -0.35
N SER A 59 -7.41 6.22 -0.77
CA SER A 59 -7.67 7.34 -1.69
C SER A 59 -7.27 8.71 -1.13
N LYS A 60 -7.27 8.87 0.20
CA LYS A 60 -6.92 10.14 0.86
C LYS A 60 -5.42 10.45 0.74
N THR A 61 -4.58 9.43 0.93
CA THR A 61 -3.12 9.58 0.86
C THR A 61 -2.57 9.24 -0.53
N GLY A 62 -3.37 8.57 -1.37
CA GLY A 62 -2.97 8.11 -2.71
C GLY A 62 -1.98 6.94 -2.66
N ARG A 63 -1.95 6.20 -1.55
CA ARG A 63 -0.97 5.14 -1.27
C ARG A 63 -1.64 3.80 -1.02
N TYR A 64 -0.86 2.74 -1.13
CA TYR A 64 -1.30 1.41 -0.70
C TYR A 64 -0.96 1.21 0.78
N VAL A 65 -1.90 0.63 1.50
CA VAL A 65 -1.80 0.29 2.91
C VAL A 65 -2.05 -1.21 3.04
N SER A 66 -1.21 -1.91 3.80
CA SER A 66 -1.47 -3.29 4.18
C SER A 66 -2.21 -3.32 5.50
N GLU A 67 -3.48 -3.69 5.46
CA GLU A 67 -4.29 -3.99 6.63
C GLU A 67 -4.00 -5.43 7.07
N ILE A 68 -3.65 -5.60 8.34
CA ILE A 68 -3.28 -6.89 8.94
C ILE A 68 -4.07 -7.07 10.23
N LYS A 69 -4.63 -8.25 10.41
CA LYS A 69 -5.24 -8.71 11.66
C LYS A 69 -4.43 -9.87 12.18
N TYR A 70 -3.96 -9.75 13.42
CA TYR A 70 -3.22 -10.81 14.08
C TYR A 70 -4.15 -11.72 14.87
N THR A 71 -3.79 -12.99 14.97
CA THR A 71 -4.52 -14.03 15.69
C THR A 71 -4.45 -13.78 17.20
N ASN A 72 -3.33 -13.24 17.68
CA ASN A 72 -3.11 -12.93 19.10
C ASN A 72 -3.81 -11.65 19.55
N GLU A 73 -4.20 -10.79 18.61
CA GLU A 73 -4.83 -9.49 18.87
C GLU A 73 -6.04 -9.28 17.94
N PRO A 74 -7.12 -10.06 18.12
CA PRO A 74 -8.28 -10.03 17.23
C PRO A 74 -9.07 -8.72 17.30
N ASP A 75 -8.88 -7.96 18.38
CA ASP A 75 -9.56 -6.69 18.63
C ASP A 75 -8.90 -5.51 17.92
N TYR A 76 -7.71 -5.72 17.35
CA TYR A 76 -6.93 -4.69 16.70
C TYR A 76 -6.75 -4.98 15.21
N THR A 77 -6.68 -3.89 14.45
CA THR A 77 -6.36 -3.89 13.03
C THR A 77 -5.14 -3.03 12.81
N TYR A 78 -4.10 -3.61 12.22
CA TYR A 78 -2.81 -2.98 12.00
C TYR A 78 -2.70 -2.54 10.55
N ASN A 79 -2.49 -1.25 10.34
CA ASN A 79 -2.28 -0.67 9.03
C ASN A 79 -0.81 -0.30 8.87
N TYR A 80 -0.15 -0.97 7.92
CA TYR A 80 1.22 -0.67 7.53
C TYR A 80 1.22 0.13 6.23
N GLU A 81 1.75 1.34 6.27
CA GLU A 81 1.91 2.23 5.11
C GLU A 81 3.39 2.54 4.90
N ILE A 82 3.81 2.74 3.64
CA ILE A 82 5.17 3.18 3.34
C ILE A 82 5.17 4.69 3.10
N VAL A 83 5.88 5.42 3.95
CA VAL A 83 6.03 6.87 3.90
C VAL A 83 7.52 7.18 3.85
N GLU A 84 7.98 7.82 2.76
CA GLU A 84 9.38 8.24 2.61
C GLU A 84 10.40 7.11 2.88
N ASP A 85 10.12 5.90 2.39
CA ASP A 85 10.92 4.69 2.58
C ASP A 85 10.87 4.06 3.99
N HIS A 86 10.11 4.65 4.91
CA HIS A 86 9.85 4.09 6.23
C HIS A 86 8.48 3.41 6.28
N VAL A 87 8.37 2.35 7.08
CA VAL A 87 7.08 1.70 7.37
C VAL A 87 6.45 2.42 8.55
N LEU A 88 5.31 3.05 8.32
CA LEU A 88 4.45 3.63 9.35
C LEU A 88 3.41 2.59 9.75
N THR A 89 3.31 2.32 11.05
CA THR A 89 2.30 1.42 11.61
C THR A 89 1.24 2.24 12.33
N THR A 90 -0.02 2.06 11.95
CA THR A 90 -1.18 2.66 12.61
C THR A 90 -2.06 1.54 13.14
N VAL A 91 -2.53 1.63 14.38
CA VAL A 91 -3.37 0.59 15.01
C VAL A 91 -4.78 1.13 15.22
N TYR A 92 -5.77 0.34 14.84
CA TYR A 92 -7.19 0.64 14.99
C TYR A 92 -7.85 -0.39 15.91
N ASP A 93 -8.79 0.07 16.73
CA ASP A 93 -9.63 -0.80 17.56
C ASP A 93 -10.78 -1.44 16.76
N GLN A 94 -11.63 -2.23 17.44
CA GLN A 94 -12.81 -2.86 16.86
C GLN A 94 -13.83 -1.87 16.27
N HIS A 95 -13.83 -0.62 16.74
CA HIS A 95 -14.69 0.46 16.26
C HIS A 95 -14.03 1.30 15.17
N HIS A 96 -12.86 0.88 14.68
CA HIS A 96 -12.06 1.58 13.68
C HIS A 96 -11.59 2.97 14.16
N VAL A 97 -11.38 3.11 15.46
CA VAL A 97 -10.78 4.30 16.07
C VAL A 97 -9.28 4.09 16.21
N GLU A 98 -8.49 5.06 15.74
CA GLU A 98 -7.03 5.04 15.86
C GLU A 98 -6.62 5.03 17.34
N VAL A 99 -5.83 4.04 17.72
CA VAL A 99 -5.31 3.88 19.08
C VAL A 99 -4.06 4.74 19.21
N ILE A 100 -4.18 5.89 19.85
CA ILE A 100 -3.06 6.80 20.09
C ILE A 100 -2.29 6.33 21.33
N GLY A 101 -1.22 5.55 21.12
CA GLY A 101 -0.35 5.04 22.18
C GLY A 101 0.66 4.01 21.65
N SER A 102 1.67 3.67 22.47
CA SER A 102 2.61 2.60 22.15
C SER A 102 1.93 1.24 22.32
N VAL A 103 1.15 0.83 21.33
CA VAL A 103 0.72 -0.56 21.19
C VAL A 103 1.96 -1.35 20.79
N GLN A 104 2.69 -1.84 21.80
CA GLN A 104 3.75 -2.82 21.58
C GLN A 104 3.06 -4.13 21.23
N HIS A 105 3.09 -4.48 19.94
CA HIS A 105 2.79 -5.84 19.52
C HIS A 105 3.90 -6.75 20.10
N GLU A 106 3.65 -7.28 21.30
CA GLU A 106 4.54 -8.26 21.95
C GLU A 106 4.32 -9.63 21.30
N LEU A 107 5.33 -10.10 20.57
CA LEU A 107 5.42 -11.49 20.12
C LEU A 107 5.47 -12.41 21.34
N LYS A 108 4.70 -13.51 21.29
CA LYS A 108 4.85 -14.62 22.23
C LYS A 108 5.76 -15.70 21.67
#